data_AF-A0A1J0U1D6-F1
#
_entry.id   AF-A0A1J0U1D6-F1
#
_cell.length_a   1.000
_cell.length_b   1.000
_cell.length_c   1.000
_cell.angle_alpha   90.00
_cell.angle_beta   90.00
_cell.angle_gamma   90.00
#
_symmetry.space_group_name_H-M   'P 1'
#
loop_
_entity.id
_entity.type
_entity.pdbx_description
1 polymer ?
#
loop_
_entity_poly.entity_id
_entity_poly.type
_entity_poly.pdbx_seq_one_letter_code
_entity_poly.pdbx_strand_id
1 'polypeptide(L)'
;MKKIKKEDIWPSTLKITLKMTVIALFSGLALGLKIAFAFLPNIEFVTFILMFSIIFFRIEVGFGIINVFCALNMVYFGVADWSIMYFIIFNLYGVIMFLCKPLVYWGWWMIIIICGLMGYLFGTLYALQVTILYDQSVGLAYWIKGLTFDAIHGTSNIVICAVFYPIVYKLMQTLYPKWPYLFNKKFIKYLQKDKPQIEPATTVPLDSNNKKIPVE
;
A
#
# COMPACT_ATOMS: atom_id res chain seq x y z
N MET A 1 -30.17 -12.80 -21.36
CA MET A 1 -29.60 -13.26 -20.07
C MET A 1 -28.64 -12.19 -19.54
N LYS A 2 -28.92 -11.57 -18.39
CA LYS A 2 -27.98 -10.61 -17.74
C LYS A 2 -26.73 -11.38 -17.30
N LYS A 3 -25.56 -11.04 -17.84
CA LYS A 3 -24.28 -11.55 -17.30
C LYS A 3 -24.16 -11.07 -15.85
N ILE A 4 -24.33 -11.97 -14.89
CA ILE A 4 -24.08 -11.70 -13.48
C ILE A 4 -22.60 -11.30 -13.38
N LYS A 5 -22.32 -10.06 -12.98
CA LYS A 5 -20.94 -9.64 -12.77
C LYS A 5 -20.42 -10.39 -11.55
N LYS A 6 -19.16 -10.83 -11.58
CA LYS A 6 -18.52 -11.58 -10.48
C LYS A 6 -18.59 -10.83 -9.12
N GLU A 7 -18.79 -9.52 -9.18
CA GLU A 7 -18.98 -8.61 -8.04
C GLU A 7 -20.38 -8.67 -7.40
N ASP A 8 -21.37 -9.23 -8.08
CA ASP A 8 -22.75 -9.41 -7.59
C ASP A 8 -22.96 -10.75 -6.86
N ILE A 9 -21.95 -11.62 -6.85
CA ILE A 9 -22.01 -12.95 -6.19
C ILE A 9 -22.01 -12.83 -4.66
N TRP A 10 -21.45 -11.76 -4.12
CA TRP A 10 -21.22 -11.62 -2.67
C TRP A 10 -22.28 -10.74 -1.99
N PRO A 11 -22.90 -11.20 -0.88
CA PRO A 11 -23.79 -10.38 -0.07
C PRO A 11 -23.13 -9.10 0.44
N SER A 12 -23.90 -8.03 0.60
CA SER A 12 -23.41 -6.72 1.09
C SER A 12 -22.76 -6.84 2.47
N THR A 13 -23.36 -7.61 3.38
CA THR A 13 -22.84 -7.84 4.73
C THR A 13 -21.44 -8.45 4.70
N LEU A 14 -21.24 -9.50 3.89
CA LEU A 14 -19.94 -10.14 3.75
C LEU A 14 -18.86 -9.21 3.18
N LYS A 15 -19.24 -8.35 2.21
CA LYS A 15 -18.33 -7.33 1.67
C LYS A 15 -17.84 -6.38 2.76
N ILE A 16 -18.75 -5.93 3.65
CA ILE A 16 -18.42 -5.02 4.76
C ILE A 16 -17.53 -5.74 5.79
N THR A 17 -17.91 -6.95 6.22
CA THR A 17 -17.13 -7.74 7.17
C THR A 17 -15.68 -7.90 6.70
N LEU A 18 -15.48 -8.27 5.43
CA LEU A 18 -14.13 -8.46 4.92
C LEU A 18 -13.33 -7.17 4.76
N LYS A 19 -13.98 -6.05 4.42
CA LYS A 19 -13.30 -4.74 4.45
C LYS A 19 -12.81 -4.42 5.87
N MET A 20 -13.65 -4.62 6.88
CA MET A 20 -13.30 -4.42 8.29
C MET A 20 -12.16 -5.34 8.72
N THR A 21 -12.21 -6.62 8.34
CA THR A 21 -11.14 -7.59 8.63
C THR A 21 -9.82 -7.18 8.00
N VAL A 22 -9.82 -6.74 6.74
CA VAL A 22 -8.59 -6.25 6.08
C VAL A 22 -8.06 -5.00 6.76
N ILE A 23 -8.95 -4.07 7.16
CA ILE A 23 -8.56 -2.87 7.92
C ILE A 23 -7.86 -3.26 9.22
N ALA A 24 -8.47 -4.14 10.01
CA ALA A 24 -7.92 -4.61 11.29
C ALA A 24 -6.59 -5.38 11.10
N LEU A 25 -6.52 -6.24 10.09
CA LEU A 25 -5.33 -7.05 9.81
C LEU A 25 -4.13 -6.17 9.42
N PHE A 26 -4.30 -5.25 8.48
CA PHE A 26 -3.19 -4.42 7.99
C PHE A 26 -2.77 -3.35 9.00
N SER A 27 -3.71 -2.77 9.76
CA SER A 27 -3.38 -1.83 10.83
C SER A 27 -2.66 -2.53 12.00
N GLY A 28 -3.13 -3.70 12.40
CA GLY A 28 -2.46 -4.55 13.40
C GLY A 28 -1.08 -5.02 12.93
N LEU A 29 -0.93 -5.40 11.66
CA LEU A 29 0.37 -5.74 11.07
C LEU A 29 1.33 -4.55 11.09
N ALA A 30 0.87 -3.35 10.74
CA ALA A 30 1.68 -2.14 10.77
C ALA A 30 2.18 -1.84 12.20
N LEU A 31 1.30 -1.92 13.20
CA LEU A 31 1.69 -1.74 14.60
C LEU A 31 2.66 -2.85 15.06
N GLY A 32 2.34 -4.11 14.77
CA GLY A 32 3.16 -5.26 15.15
C GLY A 32 4.58 -5.17 14.57
N LEU A 33 4.71 -4.78 13.31
CA LEU A 33 6.02 -4.55 12.69
C LEU A 33 6.73 -3.32 13.27
N LYS A 34 6.02 -2.23 13.57
CA LYS A 34 6.62 -1.08 14.26
C LYS A 34 7.25 -1.51 15.60
N ILE A 35 6.52 -2.29 16.39
CA ILE A 35 7.01 -2.80 17.68
C ILE A 35 8.15 -3.79 17.48
N ALA A 36 8.01 -4.75 16.57
CA ALA A 36 9.01 -5.79 16.33
C ALA A 36 10.36 -5.21 15.85
N PHE A 37 10.33 -4.09 15.11
CA PHE A 37 11.52 -3.42 14.59
C PHE A 37 11.96 -2.22 15.42
N ALA A 38 11.36 -1.97 16.59
CA ALA A 38 11.69 -0.82 17.44
C ALA A 38 13.15 -0.84 17.97
N PHE A 39 13.84 -1.98 17.89
CA PHE A 39 15.27 -2.08 18.22
C PHE A 39 16.18 -1.42 17.17
N LEU A 40 15.68 -1.17 15.96
CA LEU A 40 16.40 -0.43 14.93
C LEU A 40 16.06 1.07 15.02
N PRO A 41 17.05 1.97 14.94
CA PRO A 41 16.79 3.39 15.04
C PRO A 41 16.03 3.89 13.79
N ASN A 42 14.78 4.30 13.98
CA ASN A 42 13.95 4.97 12.96
C ASN A 42 13.74 4.19 11.65
N ILE A 43 13.85 2.86 11.69
CA ILE A 43 13.53 1.97 10.57
C ILE A 43 12.15 1.38 10.82
N GLU A 44 11.17 1.77 9.99
CA GLU A 44 9.77 1.35 10.19
C GLU A 44 9.12 0.88 8.89
N PHE A 45 8.31 -0.17 8.98
CA PHE A 45 7.52 -0.69 7.87
C PHE A 45 6.18 0.05 7.67
N VAL A 46 5.86 1.00 8.56
CA VAL A 46 4.58 1.68 8.64
C VAL A 46 4.26 2.40 7.34
N THR A 47 5.14 3.29 6.87
CA THR A 47 4.93 4.08 5.64
C THR A 47 4.69 3.15 4.44
N PHE A 48 5.47 2.08 4.31
CA PHE A 48 5.27 1.10 3.25
C PHE A 48 3.86 0.48 3.30
N ILE A 49 3.44 -0.06 4.45
CA ILE A 49 2.15 -0.74 4.59
C ILE A 49 0.99 0.20 4.33
N LEU A 50 1.04 1.40 4.92
CA LEU A 50 -0.01 2.40 4.78
C LEU A 50 -0.13 2.88 3.33
N MET A 51 0.98 3.25 2.68
CA MET A 51 0.95 3.76 1.31
C MET A 51 0.61 2.67 0.30
N PHE A 52 1.11 1.46 0.52
CA PHE A 52 0.69 0.27 -0.21
C PHE A 52 -0.84 0.10 -0.13
N SER A 53 -1.42 0.16 1.07
CA SER A 53 -2.87 -0.01 1.23
C SER A 53 -3.68 0.96 0.38
N ILE A 54 -3.18 2.19 0.21
CA ILE A 54 -3.79 3.20 -0.64
C ILE A 54 -3.76 2.77 -2.09
N ILE A 55 -2.64 2.26 -2.61
CA ILE A 55 -2.50 1.87 -4.02
C ILE A 55 -3.49 0.76 -4.41
N PHE A 56 -3.53 -0.34 -3.64
CA PHE A 56 -4.22 -1.56 -4.03
C PHE A 56 -5.69 -1.57 -3.63
N PHE A 57 -6.02 -1.12 -2.42
CA PHE A 57 -7.37 -1.21 -1.90
C PHE A 57 -8.22 -0.01 -2.28
N ARG A 58 -9.54 -0.15 -2.10
CA ARG A 58 -10.47 0.97 -2.21
C ARG A 58 -10.13 2.06 -1.19
N ILE A 59 -10.49 3.29 -1.51
CA ILE A 59 -10.11 4.47 -0.73
C ILE A 59 -10.58 4.35 0.73
N GLU A 60 -11.79 3.85 0.95
CA GLU A 60 -12.35 3.65 2.28
C GLU A 60 -11.57 2.60 3.11
N VAL A 61 -11.00 1.59 2.46
CA VAL A 61 -10.19 0.56 3.12
C VAL A 61 -8.79 1.11 3.42
N GLY A 62 -8.15 1.79 2.47
CA GLY A 62 -6.81 2.35 2.67
C GLY A 62 -6.77 3.41 3.76
N PHE A 63 -7.69 4.38 3.75
CA PHE A 63 -7.79 5.37 4.84
C PHE A 63 -8.29 4.76 6.15
N GLY A 64 -9.12 3.72 6.09
CA GLY A 64 -9.47 2.93 7.27
C GLY A 64 -8.24 2.32 7.94
N ILE A 65 -7.33 1.72 7.17
CA ILE A 65 -6.07 1.15 7.66
C ILE A 65 -5.21 2.23 8.33
N ILE A 66 -5.05 3.40 7.70
CA ILE A 66 -4.29 4.53 8.26
C ILE A 66 -4.84 4.96 9.61
N ASN A 67 -6.15 5.24 9.68
CA ASN A 67 -6.75 5.78 10.89
C ASN A 67 -6.80 4.76 12.03
N VAL A 68 -7.06 3.48 11.73
CA VAL A 68 -7.02 2.42 12.73
C VAL A 68 -5.59 2.20 13.21
N PHE A 69 -4.58 2.24 12.34
CA PHE A 69 -3.18 2.18 12.76
C PHE A 69 -2.83 3.34 13.71
N CYS A 70 -3.17 4.59 13.36
CA CYS A 70 -2.88 5.73 14.22
C CYS A 70 -3.58 5.61 15.59
N ALA A 71 -4.83 5.14 15.62
CA ALA A 71 -5.56 4.88 16.85
C ALA A 71 -4.91 3.78 17.70
N LEU A 72 -4.53 2.65 17.08
CA LEU A 72 -3.84 1.55 17.76
C LEU A 72 -2.48 2.00 18.30
N ASN A 73 -1.73 2.77 17.52
CA ASN A 73 -0.43 3.31 17.92
C ASN A 73 -0.58 4.25 19.14
N MET A 74 -1.60 5.12 19.13
CA MET A 74 -1.95 5.98 20.26
C MET A 74 -2.36 5.19 21.50
N VAL A 75 -3.16 4.13 21.36
CA VAL A 75 -3.54 3.28 22.49
C VAL A 75 -2.33 2.55 23.09
N TYR A 76 -1.41 2.07 22.25
CA TYR A 76 -0.25 1.29 22.68
C TYR A 76 0.84 2.15 23.34
N PHE A 77 1.23 3.26 22.72
CA PHE A 77 2.33 4.11 23.21
C PHE A 77 1.85 5.25 24.13
N GLY A 78 0.55 5.38 24.34
CA GLY A 78 -0.06 6.47 25.11
C GLY A 78 -0.41 7.69 24.27
N VAL A 79 -1.16 8.62 24.86
CA VAL A 79 -1.57 9.87 24.20
C VAL A 79 -0.55 10.96 24.51
N ALA A 80 0.01 11.58 23.48
CA ALA A 80 0.86 12.77 23.60
C ALA A 80 0.75 13.67 22.36
N ASP A 81 1.60 14.69 22.28
CA ASP A 81 1.70 15.61 21.14
C ASP A 81 1.93 14.87 19.82
N TRP A 82 2.74 13.80 19.82
CA TRP A 82 2.98 12.96 18.64
C TRP A 82 1.73 12.28 18.10
N SER A 83 0.74 11.99 18.96
CA SER A 83 -0.43 11.19 18.57
C SER A 83 -1.27 11.90 17.52
N ILE A 84 -1.52 13.20 17.69
CA ILE A 84 -2.29 14.01 16.73
C ILE A 84 -1.51 14.14 15.41
N MET A 85 -0.19 14.33 15.50
CA MET A 85 0.63 14.50 14.31
C MET A 85 0.71 13.24 13.46
N TYR A 86 0.67 12.05 14.06
CA TYR A 86 0.57 10.80 13.32
C TYR A 86 -0.70 10.76 12.45
N PHE A 87 -1.85 11.18 12.99
CA PHE A 87 -3.07 11.30 12.18
C PHE A 87 -2.90 12.28 11.03
N ILE A 88 -2.30 13.44 11.26
CA ILE A 88 -2.10 14.47 10.23
C ILE A 88 -1.14 13.96 9.14
N ILE A 89 0.06 13.52 9.51
CA ILE A 89 1.11 13.10 8.57
C ILE A 89 0.63 11.91 7.74
N PHE A 90 0.12 10.85 8.37
CA PHE A 90 -0.21 9.64 7.61
C PHE A 90 -1.45 9.81 6.74
N ASN A 91 -2.44 10.62 7.13
CA ASN A 91 -3.55 10.97 6.24
C ASN A 91 -3.07 11.86 5.09
N LEU A 92 -2.18 12.84 5.35
CA LEU A 92 -1.56 13.65 4.31
C LEU A 92 -0.80 12.77 3.30
N TYR A 93 -0.01 11.83 3.79
CA TYR A 93 0.70 10.86 2.95
C TYR A 93 -0.27 9.99 2.16
N GLY A 94 -1.37 9.55 2.78
CA GLY A 94 -2.44 8.83 2.10
C GLY A 94 -3.06 9.62 0.95
N VAL A 95 -3.27 10.93 1.12
CA VAL A 95 -3.76 11.84 0.06
C VAL A 95 -2.72 12.00 -1.04
N ILE A 96 -1.46 12.28 -0.69
CA ILE A 96 -0.36 12.41 -1.66
C ILE A 96 -0.24 11.13 -2.48
N MET A 97 -0.18 9.96 -1.83
CA MET A 97 -0.11 8.68 -2.51
C MET A 97 -1.33 8.44 -3.40
N PHE A 98 -2.53 8.81 -2.94
CA PHE A 98 -3.75 8.71 -3.74
C PHE A 98 -3.66 9.51 -5.04
N LEU A 99 -3.13 10.72 -4.99
CA LEU A 99 -2.91 11.59 -6.15
C LEU A 99 -1.79 11.05 -7.05
N CYS A 100 -0.73 10.50 -6.47
CA CYS A 100 0.42 9.94 -7.19
C CYS A 100 0.20 8.52 -7.74
N LYS A 101 -0.92 7.85 -7.44
CA LYS A 101 -1.25 6.52 -8.00
C LYS A 101 -1.00 6.36 -9.51
N PRO A 102 -1.38 7.32 -10.37
CA PRO A 102 -1.12 7.19 -11.81
C PRO A 102 0.37 7.07 -12.15
N LEU A 103 1.25 7.73 -11.40
CA LEU A 103 2.71 7.62 -11.56
C LEU A 103 3.20 6.23 -11.18
N VAL A 104 2.67 5.66 -10.10
CA VAL A 104 3.00 4.28 -9.67
C VAL A 104 2.54 3.25 -10.71
N TYR A 105 1.39 3.48 -11.35
CA TYR A 105 0.92 2.63 -12.45
C TYR A 105 1.67 2.88 -13.77
N TRP A 106 2.34 4.02 -13.93
CA TRP A 106 3.20 4.27 -15.07
C TRP A 106 4.54 3.54 -14.92
N GLY A 107 5.14 3.61 -13.73
CA GLY A 107 6.36 2.90 -13.40
C GLY A 107 6.36 2.46 -11.95
N TRP A 108 6.50 1.15 -11.72
CA TRP A 108 6.44 0.57 -10.37
C TRP A 108 7.49 1.16 -9.43
N TRP A 109 8.65 1.58 -9.94
CA TRP A 109 9.73 2.21 -9.17
C TRP A 109 9.34 3.57 -8.57
N MET A 110 8.30 4.24 -9.07
CA MET A 110 7.84 5.53 -8.53
C MET A 110 7.41 5.42 -7.07
N ILE A 111 6.85 4.28 -6.66
CA ILE A 111 6.46 4.08 -5.25
C ILE A 111 7.68 4.16 -4.33
N ILE A 112 8.84 3.67 -4.78
CA ILE A 112 10.08 3.68 -3.99
C ILE A 112 10.50 5.11 -3.70
N ILE A 113 10.46 5.97 -4.73
CA ILE A 113 10.82 7.38 -4.61
C ILE A 113 9.82 8.12 -3.70
N ILE A 114 8.52 7.90 -3.91
CA ILE A 114 7.48 8.57 -3.12
C ILE A 114 7.60 8.18 -1.64
N CYS A 115 7.76 6.89 -1.33
CA CYS A 115 7.95 6.41 0.04
C CYS A 115 9.27 6.92 0.66
N GLY A 116 10.34 7.00 -0.13
CA GLY A 116 11.61 7.59 0.30
C GLY A 116 11.47 9.06 0.68
N LEU A 117 10.89 9.87 -0.20
CA LEU A 117 10.63 11.29 0.06
C LEU A 117 9.74 11.50 1.29
N MET A 118 8.69 10.69 1.44
CA MET A 118 7.86 10.68 2.66
C MET A 118 8.67 10.35 3.91
N GLY A 119 9.70 9.50 3.81
CA GLY A 119 10.60 9.23 4.93
C GLY A 119 11.48 10.43 5.26
N TYR A 120 12.12 11.05 4.26
CA TYR A 120 12.95 12.24 4.49
C TYR A 120 12.17 13.46 5.00
N LEU A 121 10.90 13.58 4.62
CA LEU A 121 10.04 14.68 5.05
C LEU A 121 9.42 14.46 6.44
N PHE A 122 9.50 13.25 6.99
CA PHE A 122 8.80 12.90 8.23
C PHE A 122 9.25 13.77 9.42
N GLY A 123 10.55 13.82 9.73
CA GLY A 123 11.06 14.65 10.81
C GLY A 123 10.98 16.15 10.52
N THR A 124 10.99 16.56 9.25
CA THR A 124 10.75 17.96 8.87
C THR A 124 9.31 18.39 9.20
N LEU A 125 8.32 17.56 8.88
CA LEU A 125 6.92 17.83 9.26
C LEU A 125 6.77 17.81 10.79
N TYR A 126 7.47 16.90 11.45
CA TYR A 126 7.46 16.82 12.91
C TYR A 126 8.11 18.05 13.57
N ALA A 127 9.20 18.56 13.00
CA ALA A 127 9.86 19.78 13.46
C ALA A 127 8.95 21.02 13.31
N LEU A 128 8.10 21.06 12.29
CA LEU A 128 7.10 22.11 12.14
C LEU A 128 6.11 22.10 13.31
N GLN A 129 5.65 20.93 13.75
CA GLN A 129 4.82 20.82 14.95
C GLN A 129 5.56 21.34 16.18
N VAL A 130 6.81 20.92 16.40
CA VAL A 130 7.63 21.40 17.52
C VAL A 130 7.78 22.92 17.48
N THR A 131 7.99 23.50 16.30
CA THR A 131 8.06 24.95 16.11
C THR A 131 6.76 25.67 16.51
N ILE A 132 5.61 25.07 16.18
CA ILE A 132 4.28 25.65 16.48
C ILE A 132 3.93 25.53 17.96
N LEU A 133 4.26 24.39 18.59
CA LEU A 133 3.91 24.11 19.99
C LEU A 133 4.84 24.79 21.00
N TYR A 134 6.10 24.97 20.64
CA TYR A 134 7.12 25.54 21.52
C TYR A 134 7.58 26.89 20.94
N ASP A 135 8.77 26.94 20.34
CA ASP A 135 9.29 28.13 19.68
C ASP A 135 10.16 27.78 18.47
N GLN A 136 10.50 28.80 17.67
CA GLN A 136 11.28 28.64 16.44
C GLN A 136 12.70 28.13 16.68
N SER A 137 13.34 28.51 17.80
CA SER A 137 14.70 28.06 18.12
C SER A 137 14.72 26.58 18.52
N VAL A 138 13.73 26.13 19.28
CA VAL A 138 13.55 24.72 19.68
C VAL A 138 13.21 23.86 18.46
N GLY A 139 12.30 24.34 17.60
CA GLY A 139 11.95 23.65 16.36
C GLY A 139 13.14 23.49 15.41
N LEU A 140 13.94 24.54 15.24
CA LEU A 140 15.14 24.50 14.40
C LEU A 140 16.21 23.59 15.00
N ALA A 141 16.43 23.62 16.32
CA ALA A 141 17.35 22.71 16.99
C ALA A 141 16.90 21.25 16.88
N TYR A 142 15.59 20.98 17.01
CA TYR A 142 15.00 19.66 16.81
C TYR A 142 15.24 19.17 15.37
N TRP A 143 14.96 20.01 14.38
CA TRP A 143 15.13 19.68 12.97
C TRP A 143 16.57 19.31 12.63
N ILE A 144 17.54 20.13 13.04
CA ILE A 144 18.97 19.89 12.78
C ILE A 144 19.43 18.57 13.42
N LYS A 145 19.02 18.31 14.67
CA LYS A 145 19.33 17.05 15.36
C LYS A 145 18.63 15.84 14.71
N GLY A 146 17.47 16.06 14.11
CA GLY A 146 16.66 15.05 13.44
C GLY A 146 17.18 14.61 12.07
N LEU A 147 18.06 15.40 11.41
CA LEU A 147 18.49 15.11 10.03
C LEU A 147 19.11 13.72 9.85
N THR A 148 19.90 13.24 10.81
CA THR A 148 20.47 11.89 10.77
C THR A 148 19.37 10.82 10.82
N PHE A 149 18.36 11.04 11.67
CA PHE A 149 17.21 10.16 11.79
C PHE A 149 16.33 10.20 10.53
N ASP A 150 16.14 11.36 9.92
CA ASP A 150 15.43 11.52 8.64
C ASP A 150 16.17 10.83 7.50
N ALA A 151 17.50 10.89 7.50
CA ALA A 151 18.32 10.20 6.51
C ALA A 151 18.18 8.67 6.63
N ILE A 152 18.20 8.14 7.86
CA ILE A 152 17.96 6.71 8.11
C ILE A 152 16.53 6.32 7.71
N HIS A 153 15.54 7.13 8.07
CA HIS A 153 14.14 6.84 7.79
C HIS A 153 13.81 6.88 6.28
N GLY A 154 14.26 7.92 5.58
CA GLY A 154 14.12 8.03 4.13
C GLY A 154 14.80 6.88 3.38
N THR A 155 16.05 6.60 3.73
CA THR A 155 16.83 5.53 3.06
C THR A 155 16.23 4.15 3.36
N SER A 156 15.83 3.88 4.59
CA SER A 156 15.20 2.60 4.94
C SER A 156 13.85 2.41 4.26
N ASN A 157 13.03 3.46 4.12
CA ASN A 157 11.79 3.40 3.34
C ASN A 157 12.05 3.06 1.87
N ILE A 158 13.11 3.60 1.26
CA ILE A 158 13.53 3.23 -0.11
C ILE A 158 13.86 1.74 -0.17
N VAL A 159 14.71 1.25 0.73
CA VAL A 159 15.15 -0.16 0.76
C VAL A 159 13.97 -1.10 0.99
N ILE A 160 13.15 -0.83 2.02
CA ILE A 160 11.96 -1.63 2.35
C ILE A 160 11.01 -1.65 1.14
N CYS A 161 10.76 -0.51 0.52
CA CYS A 161 9.84 -0.45 -0.62
C CYS A 161 10.40 -1.22 -1.83
N ALA A 162 11.70 -1.07 -2.14
CA ALA A 162 12.35 -1.78 -3.24
C ALA A 162 12.30 -3.31 -3.07
N VAL A 163 12.52 -3.80 -1.85
CA VAL A 163 12.53 -5.24 -1.54
C VAL A 163 11.12 -5.82 -1.51
N PHE A 164 10.19 -5.18 -0.81
CA PHE A 164 8.89 -5.78 -0.51
C PHE A 164 7.83 -5.48 -1.59
N TYR A 165 7.91 -4.35 -2.29
CA TYR A 165 6.87 -3.98 -3.25
C TYR A 165 6.63 -5.07 -4.33
N PRO A 166 7.65 -5.64 -5.00
CA PRO A 166 7.44 -6.68 -6.01
C PRO A 166 6.76 -7.94 -5.45
N ILE A 167 7.09 -8.30 -4.21
CA ILE A 167 6.54 -9.49 -3.53
C ILE A 167 5.07 -9.27 -3.22
N VAL A 168 4.73 -8.14 -2.59
CA VAL A 168 3.35 -7.85 -2.20
C VAL A 168 2.49 -7.54 -3.43
N TYR A 169 3.05 -6.91 -4.47
CA TYR A 169 2.36 -6.70 -5.74
C TYR A 169 1.93 -8.03 -6.38
N LYS A 170 2.81 -9.04 -6.44
CA LYS A 170 2.47 -10.39 -6.91
C LYS A 170 1.36 -11.03 -6.06
N LEU A 171 1.45 -10.91 -4.73
CA LEU A 171 0.40 -11.41 -3.84
C LEU A 171 -0.96 -10.77 -4.15
N MET A 172 -1.01 -9.45 -4.37
CA MET A 172 -2.26 -8.77 -4.73
C MET A 172 -2.79 -9.18 -6.11
N GLN A 173 -1.91 -9.46 -7.06
CA GLN A 173 -2.32 -10.03 -8.36
C GLN A 173 -3.02 -11.39 -8.19
N THR A 174 -2.60 -12.22 -7.24
CA THR A 174 -3.25 -13.51 -6.94
C THR A 174 -4.58 -13.33 -6.19
N LEU A 175 -4.69 -12.29 -5.36
CA LEU A 175 -5.87 -12.06 -4.50
C LEU A 175 -7.02 -11.30 -5.20
N TYR A 176 -6.72 -10.35 -6.08
CA TYR A 176 -7.77 -9.52 -6.71
C TYR A 176 -8.85 -10.31 -7.48
N PRO A 177 -8.57 -11.44 -8.18
CA PRO A 177 -9.61 -12.17 -8.91
C PRO A 177 -10.58 -12.90 -7.99
N LYS A 178 -10.16 -13.17 -6.74
CA LYS A 178 -10.96 -13.81 -5.70
C LYS A 178 -11.86 -12.78 -5.01
N TRP A 179 -11.33 -11.60 -4.69
CA TRP A 179 -12.01 -10.58 -3.89
C TRP A 179 -12.01 -9.18 -4.56
N PRO A 180 -12.54 -9.03 -5.79
CA PRO A 180 -12.36 -7.81 -6.59
C PRO A 180 -12.93 -6.55 -5.94
N TYR A 181 -13.95 -6.67 -5.08
CA TYR A 181 -14.58 -5.53 -4.42
C TYR A 181 -13.74 -4.90 -3.31
N LEU A 182 -12.65 -5.54 -2.86
CA LEU A 182 -11.68 -4.96 -1.92
C LEU A 182 -10.70 -4.02 -2.63
N PHE A 183 -10.45 -4.28 -3.91
CA PHE A 183 -9.43 -3.59 -4.70
C PHE A 183 -9.99 -2.37 -5.42
N ASN A 184 -9.11 -1.40 -5.66
CA ASN A 184 -9.42 -0.22 -6.43
C ASN A 184 -9.62 -0.57 -7.93
N LYS A 185 -10.65 -0.01 -8.55
CA LYS A 185 -10.92 -0.18 -9.99
C LYS A 185 -9.75 0.26 -10.87
N LYS A 186 -9.04 1.33 -10.51
CA LYS A 186 -7.86 1.79 -11.28
C LYS A 186 -6.74 0.74 -11.26
N PHE A 187 -6.51 0.11 -10.10
CA PHE A 187 -5.53 -0.97 -9.96
C PHE A 187 -5.90 -2.19 -10.82
N ILE A 188 -7.16 -2.62 -10.76
CA ILE A 188 -7.65 -3.73 -11.60
C ILE A 188 -7.47 -3.44 -13.09
N LYS A 189 -7.80 -2.21 -13.54
CA LYS A 189 -7.60 -1.78 -14.92
C LYS A 189 -6.12 -1.78 -15.32
N TYR A 190 -5.25 -1.33 -14.42
CA TYR A 190 -3.80 -1.37 -14.64
C TYR A 190 -3.30 -2.81 -14.83
N LEU A 191 -3.68 -3.74 -13.95
CA LEU A 191 -3.32 -5.16 -14.09
C LEU A 191 -3.80 -5.79 -15.39
N GLN A 192 -4.99 -5.40 -15.88
CA GLN A 192 -5.52 -5.92 -17.14
C GLN A 192 -4.76 -5.39 -18.35
N LYS A 193 -4.21 -4.17 -18.27
CA LYS A 193 -3.37 -3.58 -19.32
C LYS A 193 -1.97 -4.21 -19.37
N ASP A 194 -1.46 -4.65 -18.23
CA ASP A 194 -0.10 -5.20 -18.07
C ASP A 194 -0.01 -6.71 -18.38
N LYS A 195 -1.15 -7.40 -18.53
CA LYS A 195 -1.12 -8.79 -19.03
C LYS A 195 -0.63 -8.79 -20.48
N PRO A 196 0.40 -9.59 -20.84
CA PRO A 196 0.74 -9.79 -22.24
C PRO A 196 -0.51 -10.28 -22.97
N GLN A 197 -0.82 -9.68 -24.12
CA GLN A 197 -1.84 -10.23 -25.00
C GLN A 197 -1.33 -11.59 -25.46
N ILE A 198 -1.83 -12.65 -24.83
CA ILE A 198 -1.70 -13.99 -25.41
C ILE A 198 -2.55 -13.91 -26.67
N GLU A 199 -1.91 -13.77 -27.84
CA GLU A 199 -2.57 -14.03 -29.11
C GLU A 199 -3.32 -15.36 -28.97
N PRO A 200 -4.61 -15.43 -29.30
CA PRO A 200 -5.31 -16.70 -29.27
C PRO A 200 -4.50 -17.65 -30.13
N ALA A 201 -4.04 -18.76 -29.54
CA ALA A 201 -3.32 -19.80 -30.24
C ALA A 201 -4.01 -20.01 -31.58
N THR A 202 -3.29 -19.74 -32.67
CA THR A 202 -3.73 -20.01 -34.03
C THR A 202 -4.34 -21.41 -34.00
N THR A 203 -5.65 -21.48 -34.22
CA THR A 203 -6.35 -22.75 -34.33
C THR A 203 -5.69 -23.48 -35.49
N VAL A 204 -4.79 -24.42 -35.19
CA VAL A 204 -4.27 -25.36 -36.18
C VAL A 204 -5.51 -26.04 -36.74
N PRO A 205 -5.79 -25.93 -38.05
CA PRO A 205 -6.91 -26.64 -38.64
C PRO A 205 -6.69 -28.13 -38.38
N LEU A 206 -7.70 -28.82 -37.85
CA LEU A 206 -7.72 -30.27 -37.84
C LEU A 206 -7.67 -30.72 -39.31
N ASP A 207 -6.49 -31.16 -39.75
CA ASP A 207 -6.32 -31.79 -41.05
C ASP A 207 -7.19 -33.07 -41.06
N SER A 208 -8.25 -33.03 -41.85
CA SER A 208 -9.23 -34.11 -42.02
C SER A 208 -8.74 -35.23 -42.93
N ASN A 209 -7.44 -35.28 -43.27
CA ASN A 209 -6.87 -36.33 -44.10
C ASN A 209 -5.76 -37.11 -43.38
N ASN A 210 -6.13 -38.04 -42.50
CA ASN A 210 -5.27 -39.21 -42.29
C ASN A 210 -6.00 -40.50 -42.66
N LYS A 211 -5.47 -41.07 -43.76
CA LYS A 211 -5.90 -42.29 -44.43
C LYS A 211 -5.72 -43.51 -43.52
N LYS A 212 -6.71 -44.40 -43.59
CA LYS A 212 -6.66 -45.86 -43.47
C LYS A 212 -5.47 -46.45 -42.69
N ILE A 213 -5.78 -46.97 -41.50
CA ILE A 213 -4.99 -47.98 -40.80
C ILE A 213 -5.10 -49.30 -41.60
N PRO A 214 -4.01 -49.94 -42.05
CA PRO A 214 -4.07 -51.32 -42.51
C PRO A 214 -4.18 -52.25 -41.31
N VAL A 215 -5.15 -53.15 -41.37
CA VAL A 215 -5.26 -54.30 -40.47
C VAL A 215 -4.31 -55.36 -40.99
N GLU A 216 -3.28 -55.69 -40.21
CA GLU A 216 -2.64 -57.01 -40.12
C GLU A 216 -2.08 -57.18 -38.70
#